data_AF-A0A4Y1ZZA4-F1
#
_entry.id   AF-A0A4Y1ZZA4-F1
#
_cell.length_a   1.000
_cell.length_b   1.000
_cell.length_c   1.000
_cell.angle_alpha   90.00
_cell.angle_beta   90.00
_cell.angle_gamma   90.00
#
_symmetry.space_group_name_H-M   'P 1'
#
loop_
_entity.id
_entity.type
_entity.pdbx_description
1 polymer ?
#
loop_
_entity_poly.entity_id
_entity_poly.type
_entity_poly.pdbx_seq_one_letter_code
_entity_poly.pdbx_strand_id
1 'polypeptide(L)'
;MSPCALRKMTQKFETTGELGILPGRGRKQIPSSSVQDMATAVVEANSLSPHGSVSVSVVCRVSDMPYSTLRKFLRRILNFYPYKIKPVHLLQNGDSEVRTTFCT
;
A
#
# COMPACT_ATOMS: atom_id res chain seq x y z
N MET A 1 0.58 -32.04 17.63
CA MET A 1 1.86 -31.82 18.36
C MET A 1 2.19 -33.09 19.13
N SER A 2 3.43 -33.58 19.05
CA SER A 2 3.85 -34.79 19.78
C SER A 2 4.06 -34.48 21.28
N PRO A 3 3.73 -35.41 22.20
CA PRO A 3 4.00 -35.25 23.65
C PRO A 3 5.47 -34.97 23.98
N CYS A 4 6.39 -35.54 23.20
CA CYS A 4 7.83 -35.33 23.34
C CYS A 4 8.24 -33.90 22.97
N ALA A 5 7.59 -33.32 21.94
CA ALA A 5 7.85 -31.95 21.52
C ALA A 5 7.41 -30.94 22.59
N LEU A 6 6.26 -31.18 23.25
CA LEU A 6 5.78 -30.32 24.34
C LEU A 6 6.74 -30.33 25.53
N ARG A 7 7.20 -31.50 25.98
CA ARG A 7 8.18 -31.60 27.08
C ARG A 7 9.44 -30.79 26.81
N LYS A 8 9.97 -30.86 25.57
CA LYS A 8 11.17 -30.09 25.18
C LYS A 8 10.93 -28.58 25.20
N MET A 9 9.75 -28.12 24.80
CA MET A 9 9.38 -26.71 24.86
C MET A 9 9.28 -26.21 26.30
N THR A 10 8.63 -26.97 27.17
CA THR A 10 8.50 -26.63 28.60
C THR A 10 9.86 -26.58 29.28
N GLN A 11 10.73 -27.57 29.04
CA GLN A 11 12.09 -27.58 29.59
C GLN A 11 12.93 -26.38 29.10
N LYS A 12 12.81 -26.01 27.81
CA LYS A 12 13.47 -24.80 27.28
C LYS A 12 12.97 -23.53 27.96
N PHE A 13 11.68 -23.45 28.23
CA PHE A 13 11.09 -22.30 28.92
C PHE A 13 11.55 -22.21 30.38
N GLU A 14 11.56 -23.32 31.10
CA GLU A 14 12.05 -23.35 32.49
C GLU A 14 13.54 -22.96 32.60
N THR A 15 14.35 -23.31 31.59
CA THR A 15 15.79 -23.01 31.58
C THR A 15 16.13 -21.62 31.09
N THR A 16 15.39 -21.09 30.11
CA THR A 16 15.73 -19.83 29.42
C THR A 16 14.80 -18.68 29.82
N GLY A 17 13.63 -18.97 30.39
CA GLY A 17 12.56 -18.00 30.66
C GLY A 17 11.84 -17.50 29.40
N GLU A 18 12.27 -17.93 28.22
CA GLU A 18 11.75 -17.47 26.94
C GLU A 18 11.46 -18.67 26.02
N LEU A 19 10.23 -18.71 25.51
CA LEU A 19 9.92 -19.53 24.34
C LEU A 19 10.46 -18.70 23.17
N GLY A 20 11.63 -19.02 22.62
CA GLY A 20 12.22 -18.29 21.51
C GLY A 20 11.30 -18.27 20.28
N ILE A 21 10.33 -17.34 20.28
CA ILE A 21 9.39 -17.10 19.19
C ILE A 21 10.22 -16.43 18.12
N LEU A 22 10.81 -17.25 17.26
CA LEU A 22 11.43 -16.74 16.06
C LEU A 22 10.34 -15.98 15.28
N PRO A 23 10.64 -14.77 14.79
CA PRO A 23 9.69 -14.03 13.97
C PRO A 23 9.27 -14.97 12.83
N GLY A 24 7.96 -15.22 12.75
CA GLY A 24 7.43 -16.19 11.80
C GLY A 24 7.93 -15.85 10.40
N ARG A 25 8.15 -16.87 9.57
CA ARG A 25 8.52 -16.72 8.14
C ARG A 25 7.39 -16.12 7.28
N GLY A 26 6.48 -15.40 7.92
CA GLY A 26 5.33 -14.74 7.34
C GLY A 26 5.74 -13.51 6.53
N ARG A 27 4.71 -12.80 6.06
CA ARG A 27 4.89 -11.70 5.13
C ARG A 27 5.49 -10.50 5.85
N LYS A 28 6.62 -9.98 5.35
CA LYS A 28 7.30 -8.80 5.93
C LYS A 28 6.32 -7.65 6.15
N GLN A 29 6.38 -7.08 7.36
CA GLN A 29 5.61 -5.91 7.76
C GLN A 29 6.09 -4.70 6.94
N ILE A 30 5.17 -3.79 6.64
CA ILE A 30 5.56 -2.48 6.10
C ILE A 30 6.04 -1.67 7.30
N PRO A 31 7.25 -1.10 7.27
CA PRO A 31 7.75 -0.30 8.38
C PRO A 31 6.81 0.90 8.61
N SER A 32 6.44 1.14 9.88
CA SER A 32 5.46 2.17 10.25
C SER A 32 5.93 3.59 9.91
N SER A 33 7.24 3.87 10.01
CA SER A 33 7.82 5.15 9.60
C SER A 33 7.51 5.47 8.13
N SER A 34 7.65 4.49 7.26
CA SER A 34 7.41 4.66 5.82
C SER A 34 5.95 4.97 5.47
N VAL A 35 5.00 4.69 6.36
CA VAL A 35 3.57 4.96 6.12
C VAL A 35 3.27 6.45 6.18
N GLN A 36 3.86 7.17 7.13
CA GLN A 36 3.66 8.60 7.28
C GLN A 36 4.26 9.35 6.08
N ASP A 37 5.48 9.02 5.71
CA ASP A 37 6.18 9.64 4.56
C ASP A 37 5.41 9.42 3.24
N MET A 38 4.86 8.22 3.03
CA MET A 38 4.03 7.92 1.86
C MET A 38 2.72 8.70 1.84
N ALA A 39 2.07 8.91 3.00
CA ALA A 39 0.84 9.66 3.07
C ALA A 39 1.06 11.14 2.68
N THR A 40 2.13 11.74 3.21
CA THR A 40 2.52 13.11 2.90
C THR A 40 2.83 13.28 1.41
N ALA A 41 3.62 12.36 0.84
CA ALA A 41 3.97 12.42 -0.58
C ALA A 41 2.78 12.23 -1.52
N VAL A 42 1.78 11.43 -1.14
CA VAL A 42 0.54 11.30 -1.93
C VAL A 42 -0.26 12.61 -1.91
N VAL A 43 -0.33 13.29 -0.76
CA VAL A 43 -1.03 14.58 -0.63
C VAL A 43 -0.32 15.68 -1.43
N GLU A 44 1.00 15.78 -1.30
CA GLU A 44 1.81 16.74 -2.07
C GLU A 44 1.73 16.49 -3.57
N ALA A 45 1.81 15.23 -4.01
CA ALA A 45 1.71 14.96 -5.42
C ALA A 45 0.29 15.28 -5.95
N ASN A 46 -0.76 15.06 -5.15
CA ASN A 46 -2.14 15.41 -5.51
C ASN A 46 -2.36 16.92 -5.60
N SER A 47 -1.76 17.73 -4.72
CA SER A 47 -1.87 19.19 -4.80
C SER A 47 -1.17 19.76 -6.04
N LEU A 48 -0.17 19.04 -6.57
CA LEU A 48 0.51 19.39 -7.82
C LEU A 48 -0.26 18.96 -9.08
N SER A 49 -1.33 18.16 -8.96
CA SER A 49 -2.10 17.69 -10.12
C SER A 49 -3.32 18.58 -10.38
N PRO A 50 -3.40 19.24 -11.56
CA PRO A 50 -4.58 20.01 -11.94
C PRO A 50 -5.83 19.15 -12.10
N HIS A 51 -5.66 17.83 -12.32
CA HIS A 51 -6.73 16.91 -12.69
C HIS A 51 -7.27 16.11 -11.48
N GLY A 52 -6.85 16.44 -10.25
CA GLY A 52 -7.30 15.78 -9.02
C GLY A 52 -6.94 14.29 -8.92
N SER A 53 -6.08 13.79 -9.81
CA SER A 53 -5.59 12.42 -9.82
C SER A 53 -4.11 12.37 -10.14
N VAL A 54 -3.39 11.45 -9.50
CA VAL A 54 -1.95 11.32 -9.62
C VAL A 54 -1.58 9.87 -9.82
N SER A 55 -0.63 9.63 -10.73
CA SER A 55 -0.10 8.30 -10.96
C SER A 55 0.88 7.88 -9.85
N VAL A 56 0.88 6.60 -9.52
CA VAL A 56 1.79 6.03 -8.51
C VAL A 56 3.26 6.31 -8.87
N SER A 57 3.61 6.37 -10.15
CA SER A 57 4.96 6.69 -10.61
C SER A 57 5.38 8.12 -10.26
N VAL A 58 4.49 9.10 -10.32
CA VAL A 58 4.76 10.48 -9.89
C VAL A 58 5.04 10.51 -8.39
N VAL A 59 4.22 9.83 -7.59
CA VAL A 59 4.42 9.72 -6.13
C VAL A 59 5.77 9.07 -5.81
N CYS A 60 6.20 8.06 -6.58
CA CYS A 60 7.52 7.43 -6.39
C CYS A 60 8.66 8.43 -6.56
N ARG A 61 8.56 9.34 -7.53
CA ARG A 61 9.59 10.36 -7.79
C ARG A 61 9.64 11.41 -6.68
N VAL A 62 8.48 11.78 -6.13
CA VAL A 62 8.40 12.76 -5.03
C VAL A 62 8.89 12.17 -3.71
N SER A 63 8.56 10.91 -3.42
CA SER A 63 8.91 10.24 -2.16
C SER A 63 10.24 9.49 -2.17
N ASP A 64 10.95 9.47 -3.31
CA ASP A 64 12.13 8.64 -3.57
C ASP A 64 11.96 7.16 -3.16
N MET A 65 10.72 6.66 -3.26
CA MET A 65 10.34 5.32 -2.86
C MET A 65 10.17 4.41 -4.08
N PRO A 66 10.63 3.15 -4.00
CA PRO A 66 10.44 2.22 -5.12
C PRO A 66 8.95 1.92 -5.31
N TYR A 67 8.54 1.89 -6.58
CA TYR A 67 7.15 1.64 -7.01
C TYR A 67 6.51 0.41 -6.36
N SER A 68 7.28 -0.65 -6.15
CA SER A 68 6.77 -1.87 -5.52
C SER A 68 6.32 -1.66 -4.07
N THR A 69 6.94 -0.73 -3.34
CA THR A 69 6.61 -0.39 -1.95
C THR A 69 5.34 0.43 -1.90
N LEU A 70 5.25 1.49 -2.69
CA LEU A 70 4.04 2.30 -2.81
C LEU A 70 2.84 1.47 -3.28
N ARG A 71 3.02 0.58 -4.27
CA ARG A 71 1.95 -0.34 -4.70
C ARG A 71 1.51 -1.30 -3.59
N LYS A 72 2.42 -1.78 -2.74
CA LYS A 72 2.07 -2.63 -1.58
C LYS A 72 1.32 -1.83 -0.54
N PHE A 73 1.75 -0.60 -0.27
CA PHE A 73 1.10 0.33 0.65
C PHE A 73 -0.34 0.61 0.23
N LEU A 74 -0.54 1.06 -1.01
CA LEU A 74 -1.87 1.36 -1.56
C LEU A 74 -2.82 0.17 -1.43
N ARG A 75 -2.34 -1.04 -1.74
CA ARG A 75 -3.17 -2.26 -1.66
C ARG A 75 -3.43 -2.74 -0.24
N ARG A 76 -2.45 -2.65 0.67
CA ARG A 76 -2.53 -3.23 2.02
C ARG A 76 -3.16 -2.30 3.04
N ILE A 77 -2.86 -1.01 2.95
CA ILE A 77 -3.26 -0.02 3.96
C ILE A 77 -4.48 0.74 3.46
N LEU A 78 -4.43 1.29 2.25
CA LEU A 78 -5.56 2.04 1.68
C LEU A 78 -6.60 1.14 1.00
N ASN A 79 -6.38 -0.18 0.93
CA ASN A 79 -7.22 -1.13 0.18
C ASN A 79 -7.52 -0.70 -1.26
N PHE A 80 -6.61 0.08 -1.86
CA PHE A 80 -6.74 0.62 -3.20
C PHE A 80 -6.16 -0.36 -4.21
N TYR A 81 -7.01 -0.85 -5.10
CA TYR A 81 -6.64 -1.82 -6.13
C TYR A 81 -6.72 -1.13 -7.49
N PRO A 82 -5.57 -0.83 -8.13
CA PRO A 82 -5.56 -0.12 -9.41
C PRO A 82 -6.42 -0.76 -10.50
N TYR A 83 -6.53 -2.09 -10.48
CA TYR A 83 -7.34 -2.87 -11.43
C TYR A 83 -8.84 -2.93 -11.09
N LYS A 84 -9.26 -2.40 -9.93
CA LYS A 84 -10.67 -2.29 -9.53
C LYS A 84 -11.18 -0.85 -9.65
N ILE A 85 -10.33 0.08 -10.11
CA ILE A 85 -10.78 1.43 -10.41
C ILE A 85 -11.73 1.31 -11.60
N LYS A 86 -13.03 1.47 -11.35
CA LYS A 86 -13.98 1.69 -12.43
C LYS A 86 -13.72 3.09 -12.95
N PRO A 87 -13.46 3.29 -14.25
CA PRO A 87 -13.49 4.63 -14.80
C PRO A 87 -14.91 5.16 -14.61
N VAL A 88 -15.08 6.04 -13.62
CA VAL A 88 -16.29 6.84 -13.46
C VAL A 88 -16.18 7.93 -14.51
N HIS A 89 -16.43 7.57 -15.78
CA HIS A 89 -16.81 8.56 -16.78
C HIS A 89 -18.27 8.95 -16.47
N LEU A 90 -18.47 9.72 -15.40
CA LEU A 90 -19.70 10.49 -15.28
C LEU A 90 -19.58 11.58 -16.33
N LEU A 91 -20.10 11.31 -17.53
CA LEU A 91 -20.29 12.31 -18.56
C LEU A 91 -21.17 13.40 -17.94
N GLN A 92 -20.56 14.53 -17.61
CA GLN A 92 -21.34 15.69 -17.21
C GLN A 92 -22.01 16.24 -18.48
N ASN A 93 -23.22 16.78 -18.36
CA ASN A 93 -23.96 17.29 -19.53
C ASN A 93 -23.15 18.35 -20.33
N GLY A 94 -22.21 19.05 -19.68
CA GLY A 94 -21.30 20.02 -20.32
C GLY A 94 -20.18 19.41 -21.18
N ASP A 95 -19.88 18.12 -21.05
CA ASP A 95 -18.82 17.45 -21.84
C ASP A 95 -19.24 17.16 -23.30
N SER A 96 -20.51 17.42 -23.64
CA SER A 96 -21.05 17.17 -24.99
C SER A 96 -20.51 18.16 -26.03
N GLU A 97 -20.37 19.43 -25.68
CA GLU A 97 -19.91 20.50 -26.59
C GLU A 97 -18.42 20.40 -26.90
N VAL A 98 -17.62 19.91 -25.94
CA VAL A 98 -16.17 19.68 -26.12
C VAL A 98 -15.92 18.50 -27.09
N ARG A 99 -16.88 17.58 -27.20
CA ARG A 99 -16.78 16.41 -28.09
C ARG A 99 -17.20 16.71 -29.52
N THR A 100 -18.14 17.64 -29.73
CA THR A 100 -18.51 18.06 -31.09
C THR A 100 -17.39 18.85 -31.75
N THR A 101 -16.66 19.66 -30.98
CA THR A 101 -15.51 20.45 -31.45
C THR A 101 -14.27 19.61 -31.77
N PHE A 102 -14.09 18.44 -31.16
CA PHE A 102 -12.96 17.55 -31.49
C PHE A 102 -13.13 16.84 -32.86
N CYS A 103 -14.36 16.76 -33.36
CA CYS A 103 -14.69 16.12 -34.65
C CYS A 103 -14.81 17.11 -35.82
N THR A 104 -14.68 18.42 -35.57
CA THR A 104 -14.67 19.48 -36.59
C THR A 104 -13.26 20.02 -36.78
#